data_AF-A0A6N9T823-F1
#
_entry.id   AF-A0A6N9T823-F1
#
_cell.length_a   1.000
_cell.length_b   1.000
_cell.length_c   1.000
_cell.angle_alpha   90.00
_cell.angle_beta   90.00
_cell.angle_gamma   90.00
#
_symmetry.space_group_name_H-M   'P 1'
#
loop_
_entity.id
_entity.type
_entity.pdbx_description
1 polymer ?
#
loop_
_entity_poly.entity_id
_entity_poly.type
_entity_poly.pdbx_seq_one_letter_code
_entity_poly.pdbx_strand_id
1 'polypeptide(L)'
;MAGDWSDEQNDAIVADYFAMLANDLAGRPYSKAEHNRLLQAVIDRPRGSIEYKHQNISAVLKGLGENWIPGYKPAFAFQASLADAVVRWLNRHPDWLAPAARMAIGPSPSVLREEAMLWIGPPPTQSNAPPPDELEQMTAIARKYDVAERDARNRALGRAGEERVLAHERASLLAAGRTDLAGSIRWVSHVDGDGAGYDILSFDIDGRDRLIEVKTTRGWERTPFHISRNELAVAEERSKNWRLVRVWNFAREPKAFELRPPLEAHVSLMATSYQADLL
;
A
#
# COMPACT_ATOMS: atom_id res chain seq x y z
N MET A 1 28.31 -17.98 -20.94
CA MET A 1 26.99 -17.95 -20.28
C MET A 1 27.20 -17.34 -18.91
N ALA A 2 26.56 -16.21 -18.60
CA ALA A 2 26.68 -15.64 -17.27
C ALA A 2 26.02 -16.64 -16.28
N GLY A 3 26.80 -17.20 -15.35
CA GLY A 3 26.31 -18.23 -14.42
C GLY A 3 25.17 -17.70 -13.53
N ASP A 4 24.54 -18.59 -12.76
CA ASP A 4 23.51 -18.22 -11.80
C ASP A 4 23.98 -17.09 -10.86
N TRP A 5 23.05 -16.22 -10.45
CA TRP A 5 23.36 -15.13 -9.52
C TRP A 5 23.56 -15.70 -8.12
N SER A 6 24.73 -15.46 -7.52
CA SER A 6 24.99 -15.87 -6.13
C SER A 6 24.21 -15.00 -5.16
N ASP A 7 24.10 -15.45 -3.91
CA ASP A 7 23.43 -14.69 -2.85
C ASP A 7 24.18 -13.38 -2.55
N GLU A 8 25.51 -13.37 -2.61
CA GLU A 8 26.31 -12.15 -2.44
C GLU A 8 26.04 -11.14 -3.54
N GLN A 9 25.92 -11.60 -4.80
CA GLN A 9 25.58 -10.74 -5.92
C GLN A 9 24.15 -10.19 -5.79
N ASN A 10 23.19 -11.02 -5.36
CA ASN A 10 21.81 -10.61 -5.10
C ASN A 10 21.74 -9.59 -3.95
N ASP A 11 22.45 -9.82 -2.84
CA ASP A 11 22.48 -8.91 -1.70
C ASP A 11 23.11 -7.56 -2.08
N ALA A 12 24.20 -7.56 -2.86
CA ALA A 12 24.87 -6.34 -3.31
C ALA A 12 23.96 -5.48 -4.23
N ILE A 13 23.33 -6.09 -5.23
CA ILE A 13 22.45 -5.35 -6.15
C ILE A 13 21.17 -4.88 -5.46
N VAL A 14 20.62 -5.65 -4.51
CA VAL A 14 19.46 -5.24 -3.72
C VAL A 14 19.82 -4.04 -2.85
N ALA A 15 20.97 -4.04 -2.17
CA ALA A 15 21.40 -2.91 -1.37
C ALA A 15 21.59 -1.63 -2.20
N ASP A 16 22.20 -1.74 -3.38
CA ASP A 16 22.36 -0.61 -4.31
C ASP A 16 21.00 -0.08 -4.81
N TYR A 17 20.08 -0.99 -5.16
CA TYR A 17 18.73 -0.63 -5.58
C TYR A 17 18.00 0.17 -4.48
N PHE A 18 18.06 -0.28 -3.23
CA PHE A 18 17.41 0.43 -2.13
C PHE A 18 18.07 1.78 -1.83
N ALA A 19 19.38 1.93 -2.01
CA ALA A 19 20.06 3.22 -1.92
C ALA A 19 19.54 4.21 -2.98
N MET A 20 19.32 3.74 -4.21
CA MET A 20 18.67 4.55 -5.26
C MET A 20 17.22 4.86 -4.91
N LEU A 21 16.44 3.87 -4.45
CA LEU A 21 15.04 4.05 -4.11
C LEU A 21 14.85 5.06 -2.97
N ALA A 22 15.77 5.11 -2.00
CA ALA A 22 15.76 6.11 -0.94
C ALA A 22 15.88 7.54 -1.49
N ASN A 23 16.78 7.76 -2.44
CA ASN A 23 16.92 9.05 -3.11
C ASN A 23 15.68 9.37 -3.97
N ASP A 24 15.15 8.39 -4.69
CA ASP A 24 13.94 8.52 -5.52
C ASP A 24 12.74 8.97 -4.68
N LEU A 25 12.49 8.31 -3.55
CA LEU A 25 11.40 8.66 -2.63
C LEU A 25 11.61 10.03 -1.97
N ALA A 26 12.85 10.41 -1.69
CA ALA A 26 13.19 11.71 -1.11
C ALA A 26 13.25 12.86 -2.14
N GLY A 27 13.01 12.59 -3.43
CA GLY A 27 13.16 13.57 -4.50
C GLY A 27 14.60 14.05 -4.71
N ARG A 28 15.59 13.30 -4.21
CA ARG A 28 17.02 13.62 -4.36
C ARG A 28 17.55 13.10 -5.70
N PRO A 29 18.45 13.83 -6.36
CA PRO A 29 19.04 13.36 -7.61
C PRO A 29 19.90 12.11 -7.39
N TYR A 30 19.80 11.15 -8.30
CA TYR A 30 20.66 9.97 -8.37
C TYR A 30 20.85 9.56 -9.85
N SER A 31 21.93 8.83 -10.15
CA SER A 31 22.24 8.39 -11.52
C SER A 31 22.24 6.87 -11.64
N LYS A 32 21.21 6.33 -12.30
CA LYS A 32 21.10 4.89 -12.61
C LYS A 32 22.31 4.34 -13.36
N ALA A 33 22.87 5.16 -14.26
CA ALA A 33 24.06 4.80 -15.02
C ALA A 33 25.29 4.71 -14.12
N GLU A 34 25.41 5.60 -13.12
CA GLU A 34 26.53 5.56 -12.17
C GLU A 34 26.46 4.35 -11.26
N HIS A 35 25.31 4.13 -10.62
CA HIS A 35 25.07 2.95 -9.80
C HIS A 35 25.35 1.64 -10.55
N ASN A 36 24.91 1.55 -11.81
CA ASN A 36 25.23 0.42 -12.66
C ASN A 36 26.74 0.26 -12.88
N ARG A 37 27.48 1.33 -13.20
CA ARG A 37 28.95 1.28 -13.37
C ARG A 37 29.66 0.81 -12.10
N LEU A 38 29.24 1.31 -10.94
CA LEU A 38 29.81 0.92 -9.65
C LEU A 38 29.54 -0.57 -9.35
N LEU A 39 28.31 -1.05 -9.59
CA LEU A 39 27.98 -2.46 -9.42
C LEU A 39 28.78 -3.38 -10.35
N GLN A 40 28.99 -2.99 -11.62
CA GLN A 40 29.81 -3.79 -12.55
C GLN A 40 31.20 -4.08 -11.96
N ALA A 41 31.82 -3.09 -11.30
CA ALA A 41 33.14 -3.24 -10.67
C ALA A 41 33.13 -4.13 -9.42
N VAL A 42 31.99 -4.28 -8.74
CA VAL A 42 31.86 -5.04 -7.48
C VAL A 42 31.46 -6.50 -7.72
N ILE A 43 30.51 -6.75 -8.62
CA ILE A 43 29.91 -8.08 -8.80
C ILE A 43 30.28 -8.79 -10.09
N ASP A 44 31.12 -8.17 -10.94
CA ASP A 44 31.58 -8.69 -12.23
C ASP A 44 30.44 -9.17 -13.14
N ARG A 45 29.39 -8.34 -13.26
CA ARG A 45 28.25 -8.58 -14.14
C ARG A 45 28.18 -7.50 -15.21
N PRO A 46 27.79 -7.83 -16.46
CA PRO A 46 27.69 -6.84 -17.51
C PRO A 46 26.51 -5.88 -17.26
N ARG A 47 26.64 -4.64 -17.73
CA ARG A 47 25.62 -3.57 -17.62
C ARG A 47 24.18 -4.06 -17.83
N GLY A 48 23.91 -4.74 -18.95
CA GLY A 48 22.56 -5.18 -19.30
C GLY A 48 21.98 -6.22 -18.33
N SER A 49 22.83 -7.07 -17.75
CA SER A 49 22.40 -8.04 -16.73
C SER A 49 21.98 -7.34 -15.44
N ILE A 50 22.71 -6.29 -15.02
CA ILE A 50 22.36 -5.46 -13.86
C ILE A 50 21.06 -4.69 -14.13
N GLU A 51 20.90 -4.07 -15.31
CA GLU A 51 19.66 -3.35 -15.66
C GLU A 51 18.44 -4.28 -15.62
N TYR A 52 18.56 -5.49 -16.17
CA TYR A 52 17.49 -6.48 -16.12
C TYR A 52 17.21 -6.96 -14.69
N LYS A 53 18.25 -7.16 -13.88
CA LYS A 53 18.10 -7.56 -12.48
C LYS A 53 17.44 -6.45 -11.63
N HIS A 54 17.66 -5.16 -11.93
CA HIS A 54 16.88 -4.06 -11.34
C HIS A 54 15.39 -4.11 -11.71
N GLN A 55 15.05 -4.51 -12.95
CA GLN A 55 13.66 -4.76 -13.34
C GLN A 55 13.06 -5.95 -12.57
N ASN A 56 13.85 -7.00 -12.33
CA ASN A 56 13.43 -8.12 -11.48
C ASN A 56 13.19 -7.69 -10.03
N ILE A 57 14.07 -6.87 -9.43
CA ILE A 57 13.85 -6.31 -8.09
C ILE A 57 12.55 -5.50 -8.06
N SER A 58 12.30 -4.71 -9.11
CA SER A 58 11.05 -3.93 -9.22
C SER A 58 9.81 -4.83 -9.26
N ALA A 59 9.89 -6.01 -9.90
CA ALA A 59 8.82 -7.01 -9.88
C ALA A 59 8.61 -7.65 -8.51
N VAL A 60 9.69 -7.99 -7.80
CA VAL A 60 9.62 -8.47 -6.42
C VAL A 60 8.94 -7.42 -5.53
N LEU A 61 9.40 -6.16 -5.58
CA LEU A 61 8.83 -5.07 -4.79
C LEU A 61 7.36 -4.85 -5.10
N LYS A 62 6.96 -4.88 -6.39
CA LYS A 62 5.55 -4.79 -6.78
C LYS A 62 4.71 -5.91 -6.15
N GLY A 63 5.22 -7.14 -6.14
CA GLY A 63 4.57 -8.28 -5.47
C GLY A 63 4.53 -8.16 -3.95
N LEU A 64 5.55 -7.53 -3.34
CA LEU A 64 5.61 -7.24 -1.91
C LEU A 64 4.78 -6.02 -1.50
N GLY A 65 4.04 -5.38 -2.41
CA GLY A 65 3.30 -4.16 -2.10
C GLY A 65 4.19 -2.97 -1.76
N GLU A 66 5.40 -2.91 -2.33
CA GLU A 66 6.38 -1.83 -2.14
C GLU A 66 6.50 -0.93 -3.37
N ASN A 67 7.06 0.25 -3.14
CA ASN A 67 7.45 1.14 -4.23
C ASN A 67 8.68 0.60 -4.95
N TRP A 68 8.75 0.89 -6.25
CA TRP A 68 9.88 0.59 -7.11
C TRP A 68 10.27 1.85 -7.90
N ILE A 69 11.47 1.85 -8.45
CA ILE A 69 12.06 3.00 -9.14
C ILE A 69 11.47 3.15 -10.56
N PRO A 70 10.79 4.28 -10.89
CA PRO A 70 10.23 4.50 -12.22
C PRO A 70 11.29 4.37 -13.31
N GLY A 71 10.99 3.66 -14.39
CA GLY A 71 11.94 3.37 -15.47
C GLY A 71 12.65 2.02 -15.35
N TYR A 72 12.69 1.39 -14.17
CA TYR A 72 12.96 -0.05 -14.06
C TYR A 72 11.63 -0.81 -14.07
N LYS A 73 11.03 -0.92 -15.27
CA LYS A 73 9.74 -1.60 -15.44
C LYS A 73 9.82 -3.02 -14.85
N PRO A 74 8.91 -3.43 -13.97
CA PRO A 74 8.87 -4.77 -13.39
C PRO A 74 8.98 -5.89 -14.44
N ALA A 75 9.97 -6.77 -14.30
CA ALA A 75 10.13 -7.98 -15.11
C ALA A 75 10.05 -9.21 -14.20
N PHE A 76 9.05 -10.07 -14.37
CA PHE A 76 8.75 -11.16 -13.43
C PHE A 76 9.52 -12.47 -13.67
N ALA A 77 10.40 -12.51 -14.68
CA ALA A 77 11.29 -13.65 -14.90
C ALA A 77 12.51 -13.56 -13.97
N PHE A 78 12.38 -14.07 -12.74
CA PHE A 78 13.45 -14.11 -11.74
C PHE A 78 13.46 -15.39 -10.89
N GLN A 79 14.61 -15.68 -10.29
CA GLN A 79 14.81 -16.80 -9.37
C GLN A 79 14.30 -16.46 -7.97
N ALA A 80 13.82 -17.46 -7.22
CA ALA A 80 13.33 -17.28 -5.84
C ALA A 80 14.37 -16.62 -4.91
N SER A 81 15.66 -16.91 -5.11
CA SER A 81 16.77 -16.33 -4.33
C SER A 81 16.83 -14.80 -4.38
N LEU A 82 16.38 -14.18 -5.47
CA LEU A 82 16.27 -12.72 -5.54
C LEU A 82 15.18 -12.20 -4.62
N ALA A 83 14.02 -12.87 -4.59
CA ALA A 83 12.94 -12.48 -3.70
C ALA A 83 13.36 -12.65 -2.23
N ASP A 84 14.06 -13.74 -1.91
CA ASP A 84 14.60 -13.98 -0.57
C ASP A 84 15.64 -12.90 -0.18
N ALA A 85 16.47 -12.43 -1.11
CA ALA A 85 17.41 -11.33 -0.88
C ALA A 85 16.72 -9.99 -0.59
N VAL A 86 15.67 -9.65 -1.34
CA VAL A 86 14.87 -8.43 -1.09
C VAL A 86 14.20 -8.50 0.29
N VAL A 87 13.58 -9.62 0.64
CA VAL A 87 12.92 -9.81 1.94
C VAL A 87 13.93 -9.77 3.08
N ARG A 88 15.10 -10.42 2.92
CA ARG A 88 16.21 -10.35 3.88
C ARG A 88 16.71 -8.93 4.06
N TRP A 89 16.77 -8.12 3.00
CA TRP A 89 17.11 -6.70 3.12
C TRP A 89 16.05 -5.93 3.93
N LEU A 90 14.76 -6.10 3.61
CA LEU A 90 13.67 -5.43 4.32
C LEU A 90 13.62 -5.80 5.81
N ASN A 91 13.82 -7.08 6.15
CA ASN A 91 13.87 -7.54 7.54
C ASN A 91 15.04 -6.96 8.34
N ARG A 92 16.17 -6.66 7.67
CA ARG A 92 17.33 -5.97 8.27
C ARG A 92 17.12 -4.46 8.42
N HIS A 93 16.14 -3.89 7.73
CA HIS A 93 15.83 -2.46 7.73
C HIS A 93 14.35 -2.26 8.12
N PRO A 94 13.94 -2.59 9.35
CA PRO A 94 12.54 -2.46 9.78
C PRO A 94 12.02 -1.02 9.67
N ASP A 95 12.91 -0.05 9.87
CA ASP A 95 12.62 1.37 9.71
C ASP A 95 12.39 1.78 8.25
N TRP A 96 12.70 0.93 7.26
CA TRP A 96 12.34 1.17 5.86
C TRP A 96 10.81 1.18 5.66
N LEU A 97 10.09 0.40 6.47
CA LEU A 97 8.63 0.35 6.48
C LEU A 97 8.00 1.49 7.30
N ALA A 98 8.81 2.29 8.01
CA ALA A 98 8.36 3.34 8.90
C ALA A 98 8.21 4.75 8.29
N PRO A 99 8.94 5.22 7.26
CA PRO A 99 8.99 6.64 6.95
C PRO A 99 8.09 6.93 5.74
N ALA A 100 6.78 6.79 5.94
CA ALA A 100 5.79 7.54 5.16
C ALA A 100 5.16 8.67 5.99
N ALA A 101 5.38 8.69 7.32
CA ALA A 101 4.79 9.68 8.23
C ALA A 101 5.52 11.05 8.24
N ARG A 102 6.44 11.32 7.31
CA ARG A 102 7.23 12.58 7.30
C ARG A 102 7.18 13.39 6.01
N MET A 103 6.44 12.96 4.99
CA MET A 103 6.26 13.74 3.76
C MET A 103 4.84 14.34 3.70
N ALA A 104 4.56 15.32 4.56
CA ALA A 104 3.53 16.34 4.38
C ALA A 104 3.68 17.46 5.43
N ILE A 105 4.81 18.20 5.41
CA ILE A 105 4.90 19.54 6.02
C ILE A 105 5.59 20.41 4.97
N GLY A 106 4.95 21.36 4.28
CA GLY A 106 3.56 21.81 4.26
C GLY A 106 3.37 22.78 3.09
N PRO A 107 2.14 23.23 2.81
CA PRO A 107 1.94 24.61 2.34
C PRO A 107 0.71 25.29 2.98
N SER A 108 0.44 26.53 2.55
CA SER A 108 -0.50 27.50 3.15
C SER A 108 -1.98 27.07 3.19
N PRO A 109 -2.87 27.81 3.90
CA PRO A 109 -4.26 27.42 4.17
C PRO A 109 -5.14 27.11 2.96
N SER A 110 -4.87 27.68 1.78
CA SER A 110 -5.63 27.38 0.57
C SER A 110 -5.18 26.08 -0.10
N VAL A 111 -3.89 25.75 -0.01
CA VAL A 111 -3.32 24.53 -0.59
C VAL A 111 -3.72 23.30 0.22
N LEU A 112 -3.90 23.46 1.54
CA LEU A 112 -4.46 22.41 2.41
C LEU A 112 -5.82 21.88 1.95
N ARG A 113 -6.65 22.71 1.30
CA ARG A 113 -8.02 22.30 0.88
C ARG A 113 -8.00 21.44 -0.39
N GLU A 114 -7.11 21.73 -1.34
CA GLU A 114 -6.90 20.91 -2.53
C GLU A 114 -6.10 19.63 -2.19
N GLU A 115 -5.07 19.72 -1.35
CA GLU A 115 -4.30 18.56 -0.90
C GLU A 115 -5.15 17.59 -0.05
N ALA A 116 -6.16 18.08 0.66
CA ALA A 116 -7.07 17.24 1.43
C ALA A 116 -8.05 16.43 0.56
N MET A 117 -8.33 16.81 -0.68
CA MET A 117 -9.22 16.02 -1.53
C MET A 117 -8.50 14.79 -2.09
N LEU A 118 -8.87 13.61 -1.60
CA LEU A 118 -8.42 12.33 -2.13
C LEU A 118 -9.25 11.97 -3.36
N TRP A 119 -8.60 11.60 -4.45
CA TRP A 119 -9.30 11.04 -5.60
C TRP A 119 -9.79 9.61 -5.28
N ILE A 120 -11.12 9.42 -5.30
CA ILE A 120 -11.77 8.13 -5.13
C ILE A 120 -12.25 7.66 -6.51
N GLY A 121 -11.53 6.70 -7.08
CA GLY A 121 -11.85 6.08 -8.37
C GLY A 121 -12.75 4.85 -8.25
N PRO A 122 -13.17 4.27 -9.38
CA PRO A 122 -13.89 2.99 -9.37
C PRO A 122 -12.99 1.86 -8.86
N PRO A 123 -13.53 0.87 -8.15
CA PRO A 123 -12.74 -0.28 -7.71
C PRO A 123 -12.25 -1.10 -8.91
N PRO A 124 -11.09 -1.76 -8.80
CA PRO A 124 -10.49 -2.47 -9.92
C PRO A 124 -11.33 -3.64 -10.44
N THR A 125 -12.26 -4.16 -9.63
CA THR A 125 -13.22 -5.21 -10.04
C THR A 125 -14.36 -4.69 -10.91
N GLN A 126 -14.58 -3.37 -10.97
CA GLN A 126 -15.54 -2.73 -11.87
C GLN A 126 -14.87 -2.11 -13.10
N SER A 127 -13.56 -2.32 -13.27
CA SER A 127 -12.84 -1.90 -14.46
C SER A 127 -13.03 -2.91 -15.59
N ASN A 128 -13.31 -2.41 -16.81
CA ASN A 128 -13.34 -3.23 -18.03
C ASN A 128 -11.94 -3.61 -18.53
N ALA A 129 -10.88 -3.09 -17.92
CA ALA A 129 -9.51 -3.46 -18.26
C ALA A 129 -9.22 -4.89 -17.77
N PRO A 130 -8.57 -5.74 -18.58
CA PRO A 130 -8.12 -7.04 -18.10
C PRO A 130 -7.15 -6.86 -16.93
N PRO A 131 -7.12 -7.80 -15.97
CA PRO A 131 -6.09 -7.80 -14.95
C PRO A 131 -4.68 -7.87 -15.58
N PRO A 132 -3.63 -7.39 -14.88
CA PRO A 132 -2.26 -7.56 -15.36
C PRO A 132 -1.91 -9.03 -15.55
N ASP A 133 -1.14 -9.34 -16.59
CA ASP A 133 -0.70 -10.70 -16.91
C ASP A 133 0.02 -11.38 -15.72
N GLU A 134 0.71 -10.59 -14.88
CA GLU A 134 1.48 -11.10 -13.75
C GLU A 134 0.69 -11.15 -12.43
N LEU A 135 -0.64 -10.94 -12.45
CA LEU A 135 -1.48 -10.91 -11.25
C LEU A 135 -1.30 -12.15 -10.36
N GLU A 136 -1.24 -13.35 -10.95
CA GLU A 136 -1.08 -14.59 -10.20
C GLU A 136 0.27 -14.65 -9.48
N GLN A 137 1.36 -14.31 -10.18
CA GLN A 137 2.71 -14.28 -9.60
C GLN A 137 2.81 -13.25 -8.48
N MET A 138 2.24 -12.06 -8.69
CA MET A 138 2.19 -11.02 -7.66
C MET A 138 1.41 -11.48 -6.43
N THR A 139 0.27 -12.14 -6.63
CA THR A 139 -0.55 -12.67 -5.54
C THR A 139 0.18 -13.79 -4.79
N ALA A 140 0.91 -14.65 -5.50
CA ALA A 140 1.73 -15.71 -4.90
C ALA A 140 2.87 -15.14 -4.05
N ILE A 141 3.56 -14.09 -4.51
CA ILE A 141 4.59 -13.38 -3.74
C ILE A 141 3.97 -12.76 -2.48
N ALA A 142 2.85 -12.03 -2.64
CA ALA A 142 2.18 -11.37 -1.53
C ALA A 142 1.74 -12.35 -0.43
N ARG A 143 1.26 -13.54 -0.83
CA ARG A 143 0.92 -14.63 0.09
C ARG A 143 2.14 -15.28 0.71
N LYS A 144 3.19 -15.57 -0.07
CA LYS A 144 4.42 -16.22 0.45
C LYS A 144 5.08 -15.40 1.57
N TYR A 145 4.97 -14.08 1.50
CA TYR A 145 5.62 -13.15 2.44
C TYR A 145 4.65 -12.36 3.31
N ASP A 146 3.40 -12.82 3.43
CA ASP A 146 2.36 -12.27 4.32
C ASP A 146 2.25 -10.73 4.25
N VAL A 147 2.26 -10.16 3.04
CA VAL A 147 2.19 -8.71 2.81
C VAL A 147 0.98 -8.09 3.51
N ALA A 148 -0.14 -8.81 3.48
CA ALA A 148 -1.38 -8.39 4.07
C ALA A 148 -1.27 -8.25 5.61
N GLU A 149 -0.60 -9.20 6.28
CA GLU A 149 -0.36 -9.16 7.72
C GLU A 149 0.68 -8.12 8.09
N ARG A 150 1.72 -7.96 7.25
CA ARG A 150 2.76 -6.95 7.42
C ARG A 150 2.16 -5.54 7.37
N ASP A 151 1.32 -5.26 6.38
CA ASP A 151 0.64 -3.96 6.27
C ASP A 151 -0.33 -3.76 7.44
N ALA A 152 -1.07 -4.78 7.87
CA ALA A 152 -1.97 -4.71 9.03
C ALA A 152 -1.24 -4.44 10.36
N ARG A 153 -0.04 -5.01 10.56
CA ARG A 153 0.80 -4.75 11.74
C ARG A 153 1.44 -3.36 11.72
N ASN A 154 1.49 -2.70 10.56
CA ASN A 154 2.10 -1.38 10.42
C ASN A 154 1.15 -0.27 10.92
N ARG A 155 1.10 -0.09 12.25
CA ARG A 155 0.27 0.95 12.90
C ARG A 155 0.53 2.36 12.41
N ALA A 156 1.75 2.66 11.94
CA ALA A 156 2.07 3.97 11.39
C ALA A 156 1.41 4.17 10.01
N LEU A 157 1.43 3.14 9.16
CA LEU A 157 0.76 3.15 7.86
C LEU A 157 -0.77 3.20 8.00
N GLY A 158 -1.35 2.40 8.91
CA GLY A 158 -2.78 2.40 9.21
C GLY A 158 -3.27 3.80 9.60
N ARG A 159 -2.68 4.37 10.66
CA ARG A 159 -3.03 5.72 11.13
C ARG A 159 -2.87 6.81 10.09
N ALA A 160 -1.80 6.78 9.29
CA ALA A 160 -1.58 7.78 8.25
C ALA A 160 -2.65 7.68 7.14
N GLY A 161 -3.11 6.48 6.83
CA GLY A 161 -4.23 6.26 5.91
C GLY A 161 -5.57 6.74 6.48
N GLU A 162 -5.86 6.40 7.74
CA GLU A 162 -7.06 6.89 8.45
C GLU A 162 -7.09 8.42 8.49
N GLU A 163 -5.98 9.07 8.84
CA GLU A 163 -5.85 10.53 8.84
C GLU A 163 -6.11 11.13 7.45
N ARG A 164 -5.58 10.50 6.39
CA ARG A 164 -5.79 10.94 5.00
C ARG A 164 -7.26 10.87 4.59
N VAL A 165 -7.96 9.81 4.97
CA VAL A 165 -9.39 9.62 4.70
C VAL A 165 -10.23 10.60 5.53
N LEU A 166 -9.90 10.78 6.81
CA LEU A 166 -10.57 11.75 7.69
C LEU A 166 -10.48 13.17 7.12
N ALA A 167 -9.29 13.57 6.67
CA ALA A 167 -9.08 14.87 6.02
C ALA A 167 -9.93 15.03 4.75
N HIS A 168 -10.02 13.97 3.94
CA HIS A 168 -10.88 13.96 2.75
C HIS A 168 -12.37 14.10 3.10
N GLU A 169 -12.88 13.31 4.04
CA GLU A 169 -14.30 13.36 4.44
C GLU A 169 -14.69 14.74 4.98
N ARG A 170 -13.82 15.35 5.81
CA ARG A 170 -14.01 16.73 6.29
C ARG A 170 -14.03 17.72 5.13
N ALA A 171 -13.05 17.65 4.22
CA ALA A 171 -12.98 18.55 3.08
C ALA A 171 -14.21 18.43 2.17
N SER A 172 -14.69 17.21 1.91
CA SER A 172 -15.86 16.91 1.10
C SER A 172 -17.15 17.50 1.71
N LEU A 173 -17.39 17.31 3.01
CA LEU A 173 -18.56 17.89 3.69
C LEU A 173 -18.50 19.42 3.76
N LEU A 174 -17.32 20.00 4.01
CA LEU A 174 -17.14 21.46 3.98
C LEU A 174 -17.38 22.05 2.59
N ALA A 175 -16.91 21.38 1.53
CA ALA A 175 -17.16 21.79 0.15
C ALA A 175 -18.66 21.72 -0.21
N ALA A 176 -19.39 20.78 0.38
CA ALA A 176 -20.84 20.67 0.28
C ALA A 176 -21.64 21.64 1.17
N GLY A 177 -20.96 22.51 1.93
CA GLY A 177 -21.61 23.46 2.85
C GLY A 177 -22.12 22.85 4.16
N ARG A 178 -21.90 21.55 4.40
CA ARG A 178 -22.31 20.83 5.61
C ARG A 178 -21.27 20.93 6.72
N THR A 179 -21.02 22.17 7.16
CA THR A 179 -20.06 22.46 8.25
C THR A 179 -20.48 21.80 9.56
N ASP A 180 -21.79 21.66 9.78
CA ASP A 180 -22.39 20.95 10.91
C ASP A 180 -21.98 19.46 10.95
N LEU A 181 -22.02 18.77 9.80
CA LEU A 181 -21.62 17.37 9.71
C LEU A 181 -20.10 17.22 9.76
N ALA A 182 -19.36 18.11 9.10
CA ALA A 182 -17.90 18.08 9.11
C ALA A 182 -17.32 18.17 10.53
N GLY A 183 -17.95 18.98 11.40
CA GLY A 183 -17.60 19.09 12.81
C GLY A 183 -18.03 17.89 13.67
N SER A 184 -18.91 17.04 13.14
CA SER A 184 -19.45 15.85 13.84
C SER A 184 -18.73 14.55 13.47
N ILE A 185 -17.80 14.57 12.51
CA ILE A 185 -17.02 13.39 12.11
C ILE A 185 -16.17 12.90 13.29
N ARG A 186 -16.20 11.59 13.55
CA ARG A 186 -15.39 10.95 14.60
C ARG A 186 -14.40 9.96 14.03
N TRP A 187 -13.17 10.00 14.53
CA TRP A 187 -12.17 8.96 14.35
C TRP A 187 -12.37 7.91 15.45
N VAL A 188 -13.17 6.89 15.16
CA VAL A 188 -13.68 5.91 16.12
C VAL A 188 -12.58 4.97 16.61
N SER A 189 -11.75 4.42 15.72
CA SER A 189 -10.64 3.54 16.14
C SER A 189 -9.65 4.24 17.08
N HIS A 190 -9.47 5.56 16.93
CA HIS A 190 -8.62 6.35 17.80
C HIS A 190 -9.23 6.62 19.19
N VAL A 191 -10.56 6.77 19.28
CA VAL A 191 -11.25 7.21 20.51
C VAL A 191 -11.86 6.04 21.29
N ASP A 192 -12.48 5.10 20.59
CA ASP A 192 -13.28 4.01 21.14
C ASP A 192 -12.60 2.63 20.95
N GLY A 193 -11.50 2.57 20.18
CA GLY A 193 -10.77 1.34 19.85
C GLY A 193 -11.41 0.51 18.73
N ASP A 194 -10.86 -0.67 18.45
CA ASP A 194 -11.20 -1.49 17.28
C ASP A 194 -12.55 -2.25 17.41
N GLY A 195 -13.26 -2.07 18.52
CA GLY A 195 -14.50 -2.79 18.84
C GLY A 195 -15.70 -2.42 17.96
N ALA A 196 -15.67 -1.24 17.32
CA ALA A 196 -16.79 -0.73 16.53
C ALA A 196 -16.95 -1.39 15.15
N GLY A 197 -15.88 -2.02 14.62
CA GLY A 197 -15.85 -2.64 13.30
C GLY A 197 -15.77 -1.64 12.12
N TYR A 198 -15.32 -0.41 12.40
CA TYR A 198 -14.98 0.63 11.43
C TYR A 198 -14.09 1.71 12.09
N ASP A 199 -13.32 2.43 11.28
CA ASP A 199 -12.36 3.44 11.75
C ASP A 199 -12.96 4.84 11.91
N ILE A 200 -13.83 5.25 10.98
CA ILE A 200 -14.34 6.63 10.90
C ILE A 200 -15.86 6.65 10.78
N LEU A 201 -16.52 7.42 11.65
CA LEU A 201 -17.91 7.83 11.48
C LEU A 201 -17.94 9.17 10.74
N SER A 202 -18.39 9.13 9.49
CA SER A 202 -18.66 10.29 8.63
C SER A 202 -20.15 10.32 8.26
N PHE A 203 -20.51 11.19 7.32
CA PHE A 203 -21.89 11.39 6.88
C PHE A 203 -21.97 11.59 5.38
N ASP A 204 -23.01 11.05 4.74
CA ASP A 204 -23.43 11.49 3.41
C ASP A 204 -24.00 12.93 3.49
N ILE A 205 -24.08 13.62 2.36
CA ILE A 205 -24.55 15.02 2.30
C ILE A 205 -25.99 15.22 2.85
N ASP A 206 -26.80 14.17 2.84
CA ASP A 206 -28.16 14.16 3.38
C ASP A 206 -28.20 13.88 4.90
N GLY A 207 -27.05 13.65 5.53
CA GLY A 207 -26.91 13.40 6.96
C GLY A 207 -27.00 11.94 7.37
N ARG A 208 -27.11 10.99 6.43
CA ARG A 208 -27.02 9.56 6.76
C ARG A 208 -25.61 9.20 7.21
N ASP A 209 -25.52 8.35 8.23
CA ASP A 209 -24.25 7.78 8.69
C ASP A 209 -23.49 7.12 7.54
N ARG A 210 -22.18 7.35 7.54
CA ARG A 210 -21.22 6.69 6.66
C ARG A 210 -20.12 6.09 7.55
N LEU A 211 -20.12 4.77 7.67
CA LEU A 211 -19.17 4.04 8.50
C LEU A 211 -18.03 3.58 7.61
N ILE A 212 -16.82 4.04 7.87
CA ILE A 212 -15.70 3.86 6.97
C ILE A 212 -14.63 3.02 7.65
N GLU A 213 -14.34 1.88 7.04
CA GLU A 213 -13.18 1.05 7.34
C GLU A 213 -12.05 1.38 6.35
N VAL A 214 -10.86 1.71 6.83
CA VAL A 214 -9.73 2.16 6.02
C VAL A 214 -8.69 1.08 5.92
N LYS A 215 -8.37 0.65 4.68
CA LYS A 215 -7.27 -0.27 4.42
C LYS A 215 -6.20 0.44 3.62
N THR A 216 -4.98 0.50 4.13
CA THR A 216 -3.89 1.27 3.50
C THR A 216 -2.76 0.37 3.03
N THR A 217 -2.16 0.67 1.88
CA THR A 217 -0.97 0.00 1.36
C THR A 217 -0.06 0.97 0.61
N ARG A 218 1.24 0.69 0.60
CA ARG A 218 2.21 1.37 -0.29
C ARG A 218 2.18 0.81 -1.70
N GLY A 219 1.62 -0.38 -1.86
CA GLY A 219 1.57 -1.09 -3.11
C GLY A 219 0.50 -0.57 -4.07
N TRP A 220 0.22 -1.41 -5.04
CA TRP A 220 -0.78 -1.20 -6.07
C TRP A 220 -2.20 -1.53 -5.59
N GLU A 221 -3.21 -1.17 -6.38
CA GLU A 221 -4.63 -1.20 -6.05
C GLU A 221 -5.20 -2.60 -5.72
N ARG A 222 -4.52 -3.68 -6.13
CA ARG A 222 -4.91 -5.07 -5.82
C ARG A 222 -4.02 -5.76 -4.78
N THR A 223 -3.15 -5.02 -4.09
CA THR A 223 -2.37 -5.59 -2.98
C THR A 223 -3.33 -6.19 -1.94
N PRO A 224 -3.16 -7.47 -1.53
CA PRO A 224 -4.00 -8.10 -0.52
C PRO A 224 -4.01 -7.35 0.81
N PHE A 225 -5.10 -7.48 1.58
CA PHE A 225 -5.26 -6.84 2.89
C PHE A 225 -6.07 -7.74 3.83
N HIS A 226 -5.88 -7.56 5.13
CA HIS A 226 -6.69 -8.24 6.15
C HIS A 226 -7.99 -7.49 6.37
N ILE A 227 -9.06 -8.25 6.61
CA ILE A 227 -10.32 -7.77 7.17
C ILE A 227 -10.65 -8.66 8.37
N SER A 228 -11.00 -8.05 9.50
CA SER A 228 -11.28 -8.79 10.72
C SER A 228 -12.69 -9.40 10.70
N ARG A 229 -12.93 -10.40 11.55
CA ARG A 229 -14.28 -10.97 11.73
C ARG A 229 -15.29 -9.91 12.20
N ASN A 230 -14.86 -8.98 13.05
CA ASN A 230 -15.71 -7.90 13.54
C ASN A 230 -16.08 -6.92 12.41
N GLU A 231 -15.11 -6.51 11.61
CA GLU A 231 -15.34 -5.66 10.43
C GLU A 231 -16.32 -6.31 9.45
N LEU A 232 -16.16 -7.62 9.16
CA LEU A 232 -17.09 -8.36 8.31
C LEU A 232 -18.51 -8.39 8.89
N ALA A 233 -18.65 -8.72 10.17
CA ALA A 233 -19.96 -8.78 10.83
C ALA A 233 -20.68 -7.42 10.81
N VAL A 234 -19.96 -6.34 11.11
CA VAL A 234 -20.53 -4.97 11.09
C VAL A 234 -20.83 -4.51 9.66
N ALA A 235 -20.00 -4.89 8.69
CA ALA A 235 -20.25 -4.62 7.27
C ALA A 235 -21.54 -5.29 6.77
N GLU A 236 -21.82 -6.52 7.20
CA GLU A 236 -23.07 -7.22 6.89
C GLU A 236 -24.27 -6.56 7.58
N GLU A 237 -24.19 -6.36 8.90
CA GLU A 237 -25.27 -5.78 9.71
C GLU A 237 -25.64 -4.36 9.26
N ARG A 238 -24.64 -3.51 9.01
CA ARG A 238 -24.81 -2.09 8.65
C ARG A 238 -24.50 -1.82 7.17
N SER A 239 -24.74 -2.80 6.29
CA SER A 239 -24.45 -2.78 4.84
C SER A 239 -24.87 -1.51 4.09
N LYS A 240 -25.99 -0.90 4.47
CA LYS A 240 -26.47 0.36 3.84
C LYS A 240 -25.50 1.53 4.05
N ASN A 241 -24.81 1.57 5.18
CA ASN A 241 -24.01 2.72 5.63
C ASN A 241 -22.50 2.41 5.68
N TRP A 242 -22.13 1.14 5.81
CA TRP A 242 -20.74 0.70 5.91
C TRP A 242 -20.02 0.69 4.57
N ARG A 243 -18.77 1.15 4.55
CA ARG A 243 -17.89 1.28 3.38
C ARG A 243 -16.47 0.84 3.73
N LEU A 244 -15.81 0.15 2.81
CA LEU A 244 -14.36 -0.02 2.84
C LEU A 244 -13.71 0.98 1.91
N VAL A 245 -12.81 1.81 2.43
CA VAL A 245 -11.98 2.72 1.64
C VAL A 245 -10.57 2.13 1.55
N ARG A 246 -10.18 1.70 0.36
CA ARG A 246 -8.83 1.18 0.09
C ARG A 246 -7.94 2.31 -0.40
N VAL A 247 -6.95 2.69 0.40
CA VAL A 247 -5.93 3.68 0.03
C VAL A 247 -4.66 2.95 -0.44
N TRP A 248 -4.18 3.28 -1.63
CA TRP A 248 -3.04 2.62 -2.27
C TRP A 248 -2.06 3.64 -2.85
N ASN A 249 -0.87 3.18 -3.24
CA ASN A 249 0.25 4.03 -3.68
C ASN A 249 0.60 5.13 -2.65
N PHE A 250 0.43 4.83 -1.36
CA PHE A 250 0.41 5.82 -0.29
C PHE A 250 1.72 6.62 -0.14
N ALA A 251 2.87 6.05 -0.51
CA ALA A 251 4.16 6.74 -0.35
C ALA A 251 4.50 7.74 -1.47
N ARG A 252 3.75 7.74 -2.57
CA ARG A 252 3.97 8.66 -3.71
C ARG A 252 2.76 9.55 -3.91
N GLU A 253 1.72 8.97 -4.51
CA GLU A 253 0.49 9.66 -4.88
C GLU A 253 -0.67 8.81 -4.36
N PRO A 254 -1.13 9.06 -3.12
CA PRO A 254 -2.24 8.33 -2.53
C PRO A 254 -3.47 8.39 -3.44
N LYS A 255 -3.98 7.22 -3.79
CA LYS A 255 -5.23 7.04 -4.53
C LYS A 255 -6.15 6.15 -3.73
N ALA A 256 -7.46 6.27 -3.96
CA ALA A 256 -8.42 5.43 -3.26
C ALA A 256 -9.52 4.90 -4.17
N PHE A 257 -10.18 3.85 -3.69
CA PHE A 257 -11.47 3.40 -4.18
C PHE A 257 -12.32 2.93 -2.99
N GLU A 258 -13.62 2.85 -3.20
CA GLU A 258 -14.60 2.43 -2.20
C GLU A 258 -15.24 1.10 -2.59
N LEU A 259 -15.45 0.22 -1.61
CA LEU A 259 -16.26 -0.99 -1.74
C LEU A 259 -17.48 -0.91 -0.81
N ARG A 260 -18.60 -1.41 -1.29
CA ARG A 260 -19.86 -1.53 -0.55
C ARG A 260 -20.17 -3.00 -0.29
N PRO A 261 -20.74 -3.35 0.88
CA PRO A 261 -21.23 -4.69 1.11
C PRO A 261 -22.34 -5.08 0.11
N PRO A 262 -22.50 -6.38 -0.23
CA PRO A 262 -21.71 -7.51 0.27
C PRO A 262 -20.29 -7.53 -0.30
N LEU A 263 -19.29 -7.73 0.55
CA LEU A 263 -17.89 -7.62 0.14
C LEU A 263 -17.45 -8.76 -0.77
N GLU A 264 -18.10 -9.92 -0.68
CA GLU A 264 -17.88 -11.11 -1.49
C GLU A 264 -18.17 -10.85 -2.98
N ALA A 265 -18.95 -9.81 -3.30
CA ALA A 265 -19.16 -9.36 -4.67
C ALA A 265 -17.91 -8.67 -5.26
N HIS A 266 -16.94 -8.30 -4.42
CA HIS A 266 -15.79 -7.49 -4.79
C HIS A 266 -14.44 -8.13 -4.44
N VAL A 267 -14.39 -8.99 -3.43
CA VAL A 267 -13.15 -9.62 -2.96
C VAL A 267 -13.35 -11.11 -2.70
N SER A 268 -12.26 -11.88 -2.80
CA SER A 268 -12.22 -13.27 -2.33
C SER A 268 -11.71 -13.29 -0.90
N LEU A 269 -12.53 -13.80 0.03
CA LEU A 269 -12.16 -13.96 1.43
C LEU A 269 -11.48 -15.31 1.64
N MET A 270 -10.32 -15.30 2.32
CA MET A 270 -9.59 -16.50 2.72
C MET A 270 -9.35 -16.44 4.23
N ALA A 271 -9.66 -17.51 4.94
CA ALA A 271 -9.38 -17.60 6.37
C ALA A 271 -7.87 -17.67 6.60
N THR A 272 -7.33 -16.75 7.42
CA THR A 272 -5.90 -16.67 7.74
C THR A 272 -5.59 -16.89 9.22
N SER A 273 -6.59 -16.78 10.10
CA SER A 273 -6.44 -17.00 11.55
C SER A 273 -7.71 -17.59 12.15
N TYR A 274 -7.56 -18.31 13.27
CA TYR A 274 -8.65 -18.90 14.04
C TYR A 274 -8.44 -18.57 15.53
N GLN A 275 -9.51 -18.17 16.22
CA GLN A 275 -9.55 -18.05 17.67
C GLN A 275 -10.24 -19.28 18.26
N ALA A 276 -9.71 -19.81 19.36
CA ALA A 276 -10.30 -20.90 20.12
C ALA A 276 -10.55 -20.44 21.56
N ASP A 277 -11.72 -20.77 22.10
CA ASP A 277 -12.09 -20.52 23.48
C ASP A 277 -12.32 -21.87 24.19
N LEU A 278 -12.07 -21.92 25.50
CA LEU A 278 -12.34 -23.10 26.32
C LEU A 278 -13.85 -23.26 26.50
N LEU A 279 -14.34 -24.50 26.39
CA LEU A 279 -15.74 -24.87 26.59
C LEU A 279 -16.19 -24.72 28.05
#